data_AF-I3T275-F1
#
_entry.id   AF-I3T275-F1
#
_cell.length_a   1.000
_cell.length_b   1.000
_cell.length_c   1.000
_cell.angle_alpha   90.00
_cell.angle_beta   90.00
_cell.angle_gamma   90.00
#
_symmetry.space_group_name_H-M   'P 1'
#
loop_
_entity.id
_entity.type
_entity.pdbx_description
1 polymer ?
#
loop_
_entity_poly.entity_id
_entity_poly.type
_entity_poly.pdbx_seq_one_letter_code
_entity_poly.pdbx_strand_id
1 'polypeptide(L)'
;MRTSNHLIGVLNFLTFLLSIPILGGGIWLSSRANNTDCLKFLQWPLIIIGVSIMVVSLAGFAGACYRNTFLMRLYLVVMFLVIAVLIGFIIFAYVVTDKGPGRRVLNRGYMDYYLQDYSGWLEERVASHSYWGKIASCVRDSKVCAKMGRVDSNGIPEPADVFYLRKLTSVQSGCCKPPTDCGYIYQNETVWNLGSGLMSANPDCSKWSNDQGFLCYRCDSCKAGVLASLKKSWRKVSVINIVVMIILVIVYIIAYAAYRNNKRMDNDEPYGEARMTKSHPSHFQL
;
A
#
# COMPACT_ATOMS: atom_id res chain seq x y z
N MET A 1 36.27 6.67 -9.58
CA MET A 1 35.23 7.33 -10.40
C MET A 1 34.55 6.39 -11.40
N ARG A 2 35.28 5.58 -12.19
CA ARG A 2 34.69 4.67 -13.20
C ARG A 2 33.79 3.56 -12.62
N THR A 3 34.19 2.94 -11.51
CA THR A 3 33.42 1.88 -10.81
C THR A 3 32.14 2.39 -10.14
N SER A 4 32.15 3.59 -9.54
CA SER A 4 30.96 4.19 -8.92
C SER A 4 29.87 4.51 -9.95
N ASN A 5 30.23 4.95 -11.16
CA ASN A 5 29.25 5.23 -12.21
C ASN A 5 28.59 3.95 -12.76
N HIS A 6 29.36 2.87 -12.91
CA HIS A 6 28.80 1.56 -13.27
C HIS A 6 27.90 0.99 -12.17
N LEU A 7 28.27 1.15 -10.89
CA LEU A 7 27.44 0.71 -9.76
C LEU A 7 26.10 1.44 -9.71
N ILE A 8 26.09 2.76 -9.95
CA ILE A 8 24.88 3.58 -10.00
C ILE A 8 24.00 3.18 -11.19
N GLY A 9 24.59 2.89 -12.36
CA GLY A 9 23.86 2.40 -13.52
C GLY A 9 23.20 1.03 -13.27
N VAL A 10 23.92 0.09 -12.67
CA VAL A 10 23.42 -1.25 -12.34
C VAL A 10 22.31 -1.20 -11.28
N LEU A 11 22.48 -0.40 -10.23
CA LEU A 11 21.46 -0.21 -9.19
C LEU A 11 20.16 0.38 -9.77
N ASN A 12 20.26 1.37 -10.68
CA ASN A 12 19.09 1.97 -11.32
C ASN A 12 18.41 1.05 -12.35
N PHE A 13 19.17 0.16 -13.00
CA PHE A 13 18.62 -0.87 -13.87
C PHE A 13 17.89 -1.97 -13.08
N LEU A 14 18.42 -2.37 -11.92
CA LEU A 14 17.75 -3.32 -11.03
C LEU A 14 16.46 -2.73 -10.43
N THR A 15 16.45 -1.45 -10.05
CA THR A 15 15.21 -0.78 -9.60
C THR A 15 14.19 -0.64 -10.73
N PHE A 16 14.62 -0.44 -11.97
CA PHE A 16 13.74 -0.44 -13.14
C PHE A 16 13.07 -1.81 -13.32
N LEU A 17 13.87 -2.88 -13.28
CA LEU A 17 13.36 -4.24 -13.40
C LEU A 17 12.39 -4.59 -12.28
N LEU A 18 12.62 -4.10 -11.05
CA LEU A 18 11.67 -4.28 -9.94
C LEU A 18 10.38 -3.48 -10.11
N SER A 19 10.40 -2.37 -10.87
CA SER A 19 9.19 -1.59 -11.18
C SER A 19 8.24 -2.33 -12.13
N ILE A 20 8.76 -3.21 -12.99
CA ILE A 20 7.98 -3.93 -14.01
C ILE A 20 7.02 -4.93 -13.36
N PRO A 21 7.38 -5.77 -12.37
CA PRO A 21 6.44 -6.60 -11.61
C PRO A 21 5.45 -5.79 -10.77
N ILE A 22 5.80 -4.57 -10.32
CA ILE A 22 4.90 -3.71 -9.53
C ILE A 22 3.82 -3.10 -10.44
N LEU A 23 4.23 -2.57 -11.60
CA LEU A 23 3.33 -2.08 -12.65
C LEU A 23 2.52 -3.24 -13.25
N GLY A 24 3.19 -4.34 -13.56
CA GLY A 24 2.61 -5.58 -14.07
C GLY A 24 1.65 -6.19 -13.07
N GLY A 25 1.92 -6.14 -11.76
CA GLY A 25 0.99 -6.55 -10.71
C GLY A 25 -0.22 -5.62 -10.61
N GLY A 26 -0.02 -4.30 -10.73
CA GLY A 26 -1.10 -3.32 -10.82
C GLY A 26 -2.00 -3.52 -12.06
N ILE A 27 -1.39 -3.82 -13.21
CA ILE A 27 -2.08 -4.09 -14.48
C ILE A 27 -2.70 -5.50 -14.49
N TRP A 28 -2.05 -6.51 -13.93
CA TRP A 28 -2.58 -7.88 -13.85
C TRP A 28 -3.75 -7.98 -12.88
N LEU A 29 -3.72 -7.20 -11.78
CA LEU A 29 -4.89 -7.01 -10.92
C LEU A 29 -6.05 -6.36 -11.69
N SER A 30 -5.76 -5.50 -12.68
CA SER A 30 -6.77 -4.93 -13.59
C SER A 30 -7.23 -5.88 -14.69
N SER A 31 -6.38 -6.81 -15.13
CA SER A 31 -6.65 -7.74 -16.24
C SER A 31 -7.38 -9.01 -15.78
N ARG A 32 -7.12 -9.53 -14.57
CA ARG A 32 -7.84 -10.71 -14.05
C ARG A 32 -9.22 -10.38 -13.47
N ALA A 33 -9.58 -9.09 -13.48
CA ALA A 33 -10.92 -8.59 -13.21
C ALA A 33 -11.45 -7.89 -14.48
N ASN A 34 -11.96 -8.67 -15.44
CA ASN A 34 -12.53 -8.22 -16.73
C ASN A 34 -13.69 -7.21 -16.65
N ASN A 35 -14.00 -6.65 -15.47
CA ASN A 35 -15.03 -5.63 -15.24
C ASN A 35 -14.37 -4.43 -14.52
N THR A 36 -13.68 -3.60 -15.30
CA THR A 36 -12.76 -2.53 -14.86
C THR A 36 -13.45 -1.27 -14.29
N ASP A 37 -14.21 -1.43 -13.21
CA ASP A 37 -14.76 -0.30 -12.45
C ASP A 37 -14.74 -0.48 -10.92
N CYS A 38 -14.13 -1.56 -10.44
CA CYS A 38 -14.24 -2.01 -9.07
C CYS A 38 -13.60 -1.06 -8.03
N LEU A 39 -12.36 -0.60 -8.25
CA LEU A 39 -11.61 0.22 -7.29
C LEU A 39 -10.61 1.16 -7.97
N LYS A 40 -11.04 1.97 -8.95
CA LYS A 40 -10.20 3.01 -9.58
C LYS A 40 -9.47 3.88 -8.54
N PHE A 41 -10.12 4.12 -7.40
CA PHE A 41 -9.56 4.88 -6.29
C PHE A 41 -8.32 4.24 -5.62
N LEU A 42 -8.21 2.90 -5.59
CA LEU A 42 -7.00 2.21 -5.09
C LEU A 42 -5.93 2.00 -6.17
N GLN A 43 -6.33 2.06 -7.43
CA GLN A 43 -5.44 1.93 -8.56
C GLN A 43 -4.48 3.12 -8.69
N TRP A 44 -4.97 4.34 -8.44
CA TRP A 44 -4.17 5.57 -8.50
C TRP A 44 -2.94 5.55 -7.58
N PRO A 45 -3.04 5.19 -6.28
CA PRO A 45 -1.88 4.99 -5.41
C PRO A 45 -0.82 4.03 -5.96
N LEU A 46 -1.23 2.89 -6.52
CA LEU A 46 -0.33 1.90 -7.12
C LEU A 46 0.34 2.42 -8.39
N ILE A 47 -0.40 3.12 -9.25
CA ILE A 47 0.13 3.77 -10.45
C ILE A 47 1.12 4.86 -10.06
N ILE A 48 0.81 5.70 -9.07
CA ILE A 48 1.71 6.75 -8.58
C ILE A 48 3.04 6.15 -8.12
N ILE A 49 3.00 5.04 -7.39
CA ILE A 49 4.21 4.33 -6.96
C ILE A 49 4.98 3.78 -8.16
N GLY A 50 4.31 3.08 -9.08
CA GLY A 50 4.97 2.53 -10.26
C GLY A 50 5.60 3.61 -11.16
N VAL A 51 4.90 4.72 -11.37
CA VAL A 51 5.41 5.88 -12.12
C VAL A 51 6.59 6.52 -11.39
N SER A 52 6.51 6.68 -10.06
CA SER A 52 7.62 7.26 -9.29
C SER A 52 8.90 6.42 -9.41
N ILE A 53 8.80 5.08 -9.36
CA ILE A 53 9.94 4.19 -9.53
C ILE A 53 10.47 4.26 -10.97
N MET A 54 9.58 4.28 -11.97
CA MET A 54 9.95 4.41 -13.38
C MET A 54 10.72 5.71 -13.68
N VAL A 55 10.27 6.83 -13.10
CA VAL A 55 10.94 8.14 -13.23
C VAL A 55 12.32 8.12 -12.59
N VAL A 56 12.46 7.53 -11.39
CA VAL A 56 13.75 7.38 -10.71
C VAL A 56 14.73 6.57 -11.57
N SER A 57 14.28 5.45 -12.12
CA SER A 57 15.11 4.57 -12.93
C SER A 57 15.61 5.22 -14.22
N LEU A 58 14.73 5.94 -14.93
CA LEU A 58 15.09 6.68 -16.14
C LEU A 58 16.07 7.82 -15.83
N ALA A 59 15.83 8.54 -14.72
CA ALA A 59 16.69 9.63 -14.29
C ALA A 59 18.08 9.13 -13.86
N GLY A 60 18.15 7.98 -13.18
CA GLY A 60 19.41 7.37 -12.73
C GLY A 60 20.27 6.84 -13.87
N PHE A 61 19.65 6.38 -14.96
CA PHE A 61 20.35 6.01 -16.18
C PHE A 61 20.94 7.25 -16.90
N ALA A 62 20.15 8.33 -17.00
CA ALA A 62 20.59 9.56 -17.65
C ALA A 62 21.78 10.24 -16.91
N GLY A 63 21.77 10.22 -15.56
CA GLY A 63 22.87 10.75 -14.73
C GLY A 63 24.18 9.96 -14.83
N ALA A 64 24.12 8.67 -15.17
CA ALA A 64 25.32 7.83 -15.36
C ALA A 64 25.96 8.01 -16.75
N CYS A 65 25.14 8.30 -17.78
CA CYS A 65 25.59 8.41 -19.17
C CYS A 65 26.16 9.79 -19.55
N TYR A 66 25.73 10.87 -18.88
CA TYR A 66 26.11 12.22 -19.29
C TYR A 66 26.87 12.97 -18.19
N ARG A 67 28.17 13.22 -18.43
CA ARG A 67 29.03 14.09 -17.60
C ARG A 67 28.72 15.58 -17.88
N ASN A 68 27.44 15.96 -17.87
CA ASN A 68 26.98 17.33 -18.08
C ASN A 68 26.41 17.88 -16.76
N THR A 69 26.97 18.98 -16.28
CA THR A 69 26.56 19.65 -15.03
C THR A 69 25.11 20.12 -15.04
N PHE A 70 24.57 20.52 -16.20
CA PHE A 70 23.15 20.86 -16.35
C PHE A 70 22.23 19.65 -16.11
N LEU A 71 22.60 18.50 -16.68
CA LEU A 71 21.81 17.27 -16.59
C LEU A 71 21.84 16.69 -15.16
N MET A 72 22.99 16.78 -14.48
CA MET A 72 23.12 16.46 -13.06
C MET A 72 22.28 17.38 -12.16
N ARG A 73 22.20 18.68 -12.47
CA ARG A 73 21.35 19.61 -11.72
C ARG A 73 19.87 19.28 -11.90
N LEU A 74 19.43 19.02 -13.14
CA LEU A 74 18.05 18.61 -13.43
C LEU A 74 17.70 17.31 -12.70
N TYR A 75 18.63 16.34 -12.68
CA TYR A 75 18.47 15.08 -11.95
C TYR A 75 18.21 15.29 -10.46
N LEU A 76 18.99 16.14 -9.78
CA LEU A 76 18.79 16.44 -8.37
C LEU A 76 17.42 17.09 -8.09
N VAL A 77 16.97 18.00 -8.96
CA VAL A 77 15.64 18.62 -8.85
C VAL A 77 14.53 17.59 -8.99
N VAL A 78 14.59 16.73 -10.01
CA VAL A 78 13.59 15.68 -10.23
C VAL A 78 13.56 14.71 -9.04
N MET A 79 14.72 14.28 -8.54
CA MET A 79 14.80 13.36 -7.41
C MET A 79 14.23 13.98 -6.13
N PHE A 80 14.50 15.27 -5.87
CA PHE A 80 13.91 15.98 -4.74
C PHE A 80 12.38 16.02 -4.82
N LEU A 81 11.81 16.31 -6.02
CA LEU A 81 10.36 16.30 -6.23
C LEU A 81 9.77 14.91 -5.99
N VAL A 82 10.42 13.85 -6.46
CA VAL A 82 9.97 12.47 -6.20
C VAL A 82 9.94 12.18 -4.69
N ILE A 83 11.02 12.50 -3.97
CA ILE A 83 11.08 12.29 -2.51
C ILE A 83 9.95 13.06 -1.81
N ALA A 84 9.71 14.32 -2.19
CA ALA A 84 8.62 15.13 -1.63
C ALA A 84 7.24 14.51 -1.87
N VAL A 85 6.98 14.00 -3.09
CA VAL A 85 5.72 13.31 -3.42
C VAL A 85 5.56 12.03 -2.59
N LEU A 86 6.62 11.23 -2.42
CA LEU A 86 6.57 10.00 -1.62
C LEU A 86 6.31 10.30 -0.14
N ILE A 87 6.92 11.36 0.42
CA ILE A 87 6.65 11.81 1.78
C ILE A 87 5.18 12.23 1.92
N GLY A 88 4.66 13.04 0.99
CA GLY A 88 3.25 13.45 0.98
C GLY A 88 2.30 12.25 0.94
N PHE A 89 2.61 11.25 0.11
CA PHE A 89 1.84 10.01 0.05
C PHE A 89 1.87 9.22 1.36
N ILE A 90 3.04 9.12 2.02
CA ILE A 90 3.17 8.45 3.33
C ILE A 90 2.27 9.14 4.37
N ILE A 91 2.36 10.47 4.48
CA ILE A 91 1.54 11.25 5.42
C ILE A 91 0.05 11.00 5.16
N PHE A 92 -0.37 11.11 3.90
CA PHE A 92 -1.75 10.86 3.50
C PHE A 92 -2.21 9.43 3.85
N ALA A 93 -1.37 8.43 3.59
CA ALA A 93 -1.68 7.04 3.92
C ALA A 93 -1.87 6.83 5.42
N TYR A 94 -1.02 7.43 6.27
CA TYR A 94 -1.18 7.34 7.73
C TYR A 94 -2.46 8.04 8.21
N VAL A 95 -2.71 9.28 7.78
CA VAL A 95 -3.91 10.04 8.16
C VAL A 95 -5.20 9.28 7.83
N VAL A 96 -5.24 8.64 6.66
CA VAL A 96 -6.40 7.87 6.20
C VAL A 96 -6.53 6.50 6.91
N THR A 97 -5.43 5.92 7.38
CA THR A 97 -5.41 4.56 7.96
C THR A 97 -5.43 4.48 9.48
N ASP A 98 -5.38 5.61 10.19
CA ASP A 98 -5.22 5.69 11.65
C ASP A 98 -6.38 5.04 12.46
N LYS A 99 -7.64 5.21 12.03
CA LYS A 99 -8.82 4.78 12.82
C LYS A 99 -9.46 3.45 12.37
N GLY A 100 -10.08 2.74 13.32
CA GLY A 100 -10.97 1.59 13.07
C GLY A 100 -10.26 0.23 12.91
N PRO A 101 -9.74 -0.37 14.00
CA PRO A 101 -9.11 -1.70 13.94
C PRO A 101 -10.10 -2.87 13.77
N GLY A 102 -11.41 -2.61 13.77
CA GLY A 102 -12.46 -3.62 13.94
C GLY A 102 -12.60 -4.04 15.41
N ARG A 103 -13.78 -4.53 15.79
CA ARG A 103 -14.06 -4.97 17.16
C ARG A 103 -13.79 -6.47 17.30
N ARG A 104 -13.08 -6.84 18.36
CA ARG A 104 -12.90 -8.24 18.74
C ARG A 104 -14.21 -8.77 19.31
N VAL A 105 -14.58 -9.97 18.89
CA VAL A 105 -15.73 -10.67 19.45
C VAL A 105 -15.23 -11.80 20.33
N LEU A 106 -15.83 -11.98 21.50
CA LEU A 106 -15.45 -13.04 22.43
C LEU A 106 -15.62 -14.42 21.79
N ASN A 107 -14.65 -15.31 21.99
CA ASN A 107 -14.63 -16.67 21.42
C ASN A 107 -14.68 -16.72 19.88
N ARG A 108 -14.24 -15.66 19.19
CA ARG A 108 -14.13 -15.63 17.72
C ARG A 108 -12.70 -15.32 17.26
N GLY A 109 -12.25 -16.03 16.23
CA GLY A 109 -10.97 -15.83 15.54
C GLY A 109 -10.99 -14.71 14.49
N TYR A 110 -12.14 -14.10 14.27
CA TYR A 110 -12.37 -13.00 13.33
C TYR A 110 -12.90 -11.74 14.03
N MET A 111 -12.82 -10.62 13.33
CA MET A 111 -13.30 -9.31 13.80
C MET A 111 -14.64 -8.94 13.17
N ASP A 112 -15.45 -8.22 13.93
CA ASP A 112 -16.62 -7.53 13.41
C ASP A 112 -16.27 -6.08 13.08
N TYR A 113 -16.85 -5.58 11.99
CA TYR A 113 -16.58 -4.26 11.46
C TYR A 113 -17.87 -3.45 11.48
N TYR A 114 -17.78 -2.26 12.06
CA TYR A 114 -18.88 -1.31 12.14
C TYR A 114 -18.44 0.00 11.52
N LEU A 115 -19.27 0.59 10.66
CA LEU A 115 -18.92 1.80 9.93
C LEU A 115 -18.65 2.98 10.88
N GLN A 116 -19.36 3.04 11.99
CA GLN A 116 -19.19 4.04 13.07
C GLN A 116 -17.79 4.08 13.70
N ASP A 117 -17.01 3.00 13.62
CA ASP A 117 -15.62 2.97 14.14
C ASP A 117 -14.63 3.63 13.18
N TYR A 118 -15.12 4.05 12.01
CA TYR A 118 -14.36 4.74 10.99
C TYR A 118 -14.86 6.17 10.86
N SER A 119 -13.94 7.07 10.51
CA SER A 119 -14.27 8.48 10.24
C SER A 119 -13.30 9.02 9.20
N GLY A 120 -13.72 10.06 8.50
CA GLY A 120 -12.90 10.86 7.61
C GLY A 120 -13.11 10.54 6.14
N TRP A 121 -12.29 11.17 5.29
CA TRP A 121 -12.51 11.22 3.85
C TRP A 121 -12.70 9.84 3.18
N LEU A 122 -11.97 8.81 3.61
CA LEU A 122 -12.06 7.48 3.00
C LEU A 122 -13.37 6.75 3.36
N GLU A 123 -13.88 6.97 4.57
CA GLU A 123 -15.15 6.39 5.01
C GLU A 123 -16.31 7.01 4.23
N GLU A 124 -16.35 8.33 4.13
CA GLU A 124 -17.33 9.08 3.32
C GLU A 124 -17.32 8.62 1.85
N ARG A 125 -16.12 8.38 1.30
CA ARG A 125 -15.96 7.91 -0.08
C ARG A 125 -16.56 6.53 -0.31
N VAL A 126 -16.31 5.59 0.60
CA VAL A 126 -16.81 4.20 0.51
C VAL A 126 -18.30 4.12 0.85
N ALA A 127 -18.77 4.93 1.80
CA ALA A 127 -20.16 4.94 2.25
C ALA A 127 -21.11 5.58 1.23
N SER A 128 -20.60 6.43 0.35
CA SER A 128 -21.41 7.10 -0.68
C SER A 128 -22.13 6.12 -1.61
N HIS A 129 -23.44 6.30 -1.78
CA HIS A 129 -24.30 5.40 -2.57
C HIS A 129 -23.85 5.24 -4.03
N SER A 130 -23.39 6.34 -4.65
CA SER A 130 -22.94 6.35 -6.05
C SER A 130 -21.73 5.42 -6.29
N TYR A 131 -20.84 5.31 -5.30
CA TYR A 131 -19.62 4.52 -5.41
C TYR A 131 -19.79 3.12 -4.83
N TRP A 132 -20.56 2.99 -3.75
CA TRP A 132 -20.82 1.72 -3.12
C TRP A 132 -21.45 0.71 -4.09
N GLY A 133 -22.34 1.13 -5.00
CA GLY A 133 -22.92 0.24 -6.00
C GLY A 133 -21.87 -0.51 -6.83
N LYS A 134 -20.82 0.19 -7.27
CA LYS A 134 -19.69 -0.39 -8.03
C LYS A 134 -18.77 -1.25 -7.17
N ILE A 135 -18.55 -0.84 -5.92
CA ILE A 135 -17.72 -1.59 -4.98
C ILE A 135 -18.42 -2.90 -4.60
N ALA A 136 -19.70 -2.85 -4.25
CA ALA A 136 -20.50 -4.00 -3.88
C ALA A 136 -20.63 -5.00 -5.04
N SER A 137 -20.88 -4.53 -6.27
CA SER A 137 -20.92 -5.41 -7.44
C SER A 137 -19.59 -6.14 -7.62
N CYS A 138 -18.47 -5.45 -7.44
CA CYS A 138 -17.17 -6.09 -7.53
C CYS A 138 -16.90 -7.10 -6.40
N VAL A 139 -17.26 -6.77 -5.15
CA VAL A 139 -17.09 -7.72 -4.03
C VAL A 139 -17.91 -8.99 -4.31
N ARG A 140 -19.11 -8.85 -4.85
CA ARG A 140 -19.94 -9.97 -5.30
C ARG A 140 -19.29 -10.76 -6.43
N ASP A 141 -18.87 -10.09 -7.51
CA ASP A 141 -18.29 -10.71 -8.71
C ASP A 141 -16.93 -11.40 -8.43
N SER A 142 -16.18 -10.92 -7.42
CA SER A 142 -14.92 -11.53 -6.98
C SER A 142 -15.10 -12.93 -6.37
N LYS A 143 -16.36 -13.32 -6.08
CA LYS A 143 -16.76 -14.58 -5.44
C LYS A 143 -16.05 -14.84 -4.11
N VAL A 144 -15.69 -13.78 -3.37
CA VAL A 144 -14.99 -13.90 -2.07
C VAL A 144 -15.82 -14.65 -1.04
N CYS A 145 -17.14 -14.48 -1.04
CA CYS A 145 -18.05 -15.22 -0.15
C CYS A 145 -18.21 -16.69 -0.58
N ALA A 146 -18.32 -16.98 -1.88
CA ALA A 146 -18.35 -18.36 -2.35
C ALA A 146 -17.04 -19.12 -2.04
N LYS A 147 -15.89 -18.42 -2.05
CA LYS A 147 -14.58 -18.98 -1.64
C LYS A 147 -14.43 -19.19 -0.13
N MET A 148 -15.38 -18.68 0.66
CA MET A 148 -15.41 -18.92 2.10
C MET A 148 -15.91 -20.33 2.41
N GLY A 149 -16.81 -20.85 1.57
CA GLY A 149 -17.29 -22.21 1.60
C GLY A 149 -16.14 -23.21 1.59
N ARG A 150 -16.10 -24.07 2.61
CA ARG A 150 -15.20 -25.21 2.69
C ARG A 150 -16.05 -26.43 2.95
N VAL A 151 -16.26 -27.21 1.90
CA VAL A 151 -16.76 -28.56 2.05
C VAL A 151 -15.55 -29.42 2.39
N ASP A 152 -15.61 -30.13 3.52
CA ASP A 152 -14.54 -31.07 3.88
C ASP A 152 -14.49 -32.22 2.86
N SER A 153 -13.41 -33.01 2.83
CA SER A 153 -13.22 -34.08 1.82
C SER A 153 -14.40 -35.09 1.75
N ASN A 154 -15.21 -35.14 2.81
CA ASN A 154 -16.33 -36.06 2.98
C ASN A 154 -17.71 -35.42 2.71
N GLY A 155 -17.78 -34.18 2.22
CA GLY A 155 -19.07 -33.53 1.91
C GLY A 155 -19.78 -32.91 3.12
N ILE A 156 -19.15 -32.88 4.30
CA ILE A 156 -19.78 -32.47 5.57
C ILE A 156 -19.56 -30.96 5.79
N PRO A 157 -20.61 -30.19 6.16
CA PRO A 157 -20.46 -28.79 6.54
C PRO A 157 -19.55 -28.60 7.76
N GLU A 158 -18.71 -27.56 7.73
CA GLU A 158 -17.83 -27.19 8.84
C GLU A 158 -18.70 -26.87 10.09
N PRO A 159 -18.42 -27.48 11.27
CA PRO A 159 -19.19 -27.22 12.47
C PRO A 159 -18.94 -25.80 13.00
N ALA A 160 -19.91 -25.27 13.74
CA ALA A 160 -19.95 -23.85 14.12
C ALA A 160 -18.74 -23.40 14.96
N ASP A 161 -18.28 -24.24 15.89
CA ASP A 161 -17.14 -23.99 16.76
C ASP A 161 -15.82 -23.86 15.97
N VAL A 162 -15.62 -24.69 14.95
CA VAL A 162 -14.47 -24.60 14.05
C VAL A 162 -14.54 -23.32 13.21
N PHE A 163 -15.72 -22.99 12.69
CA PHE A 163 -15.95 -21.77 11.94
C PHE A 163 -15.69 -20.51 12.78
N TYR A 164 -16.08 -20.53 14.05
CA TYR A 164 -15.88 -19.42 14.98
C TYR A 164 -14.40 -19.12 15.24
N LEU A 165 -13.53 -20.12 15.17
CA LEU A 165 -12.09 -19.96 15.36
C LEU A 165 -11.35 -19.57 14.06
N ARG A 166 -12.06 -19.51 12.92
CA ARG A 166 -11.47 -19.24 11.62
C ARG A 166 -10.95 -17.81 11.50
N LYS A 167 -9.76 -17.67 10.89
CA LYS A 167 -9.19 -16.38 10.50
C LYS A 167 -9.83 -15.89 9.20
N LEU A 168 -10.89 -15.12 9.32
CA LEU A 168 -11.55 -14.49 8.17
C LEU A 168 -10.84 -13.21 7.75
N THR A 169 -10.85 -12.94 6.45
CA THR A 169 -10.49 -11.60 5.95
C THR A 169 -11.57 -10.58 6.33
N SER A 170 -11.24 -9.29 6.33
CA SER A 170 -12.20 -8.27 6.74
C SER A 170 -13.42 -8.17 5.83
N VAL A 171 -13.25 -8.45 4.53
CA VAL A 171 -14.36 -8.53 3.57
C VAL A 171 -15.21 -9.78 3.84
N GLN A 172 -14.59 -10.90 4.17
CA GLN A 172 -15.33 -12.12 4.51
C GLN A 172 -16.20 -11.93 5.77
N SER A 173 -15.64 -11.38 6.85
CA SER A 173 -16.41 -11.18 8.07
C SER A 173 -17.41 -10.02 7.99
N GLY A 174 -17.18 -9.01 7.14
CA GLY A 174 -18.09 -7.88 6.96
C GLY A 174 -19.23 -8.11 5.95
N CYS A 175 -18.99 -8.89 4.89
CA CYS A 175 -19.94 -9.03 3.77
C CYS A 175 -20.58 -10.41 3.65
N CYS A 176 -19.91 -11.47 4.11
CA CYS A 176 -20.30 -12.86 3.84
C CYS A 176 -21.01 -13.54 5.02
N LYS A 177 -21.14 -12.85 6.15
CA LYS A 177 -21.88 -13.29 7.33
C LYS A 177 -22.64 -12.10 7.94
N PRO A 178 -23.68 -12.34 8.74
CA PRO A 178 -24.32 -11.27 9.50
C PRO A 178 -23.39 -10.75 10.63
N PRO A 179 -23.63 -9.53 11.14
CA PRO A 179 -23.02 -9.04 12.37
C PRO A 179 -23.34 -9.96 13.56
N THR A 180 -22.38 -10.15 14.48
CA THR A 180 -22.57 -11.13 15.57
C THR A 180 -23.63 -10.68 16.59
N ASP A 181 -23.81 -9.37 16.75
CA ASP A 181 -24.83 -8.80 17.64
C ASP A 181 -26.27 -9.07 17.16
N CYS A 182 -26.46 -9.43 15.90
CA CYS A 182 -27.77 -9.77 15.36
C CYS A 182 -28.34 -11.11 15.86
N GLY A 183 -27.54 -11.96 16.52
CA GLY A 183 -28.02 -13.21 17.12
C GLY A 183 -28.42 -14.31 16.14
N TYR A 184 -27.92 -14.27 14.90
CA TYR A 184 -28.15 -15.33 13.93
C TYR A 184 -27.39 -16.62 14.31
N ILE A 185 -28.03 -17.76 14.06
CA ILE A 185 -27.47 -19.09 14.29
C ILE A 185 -26.80 -19.58 12.99
N TYR A 186 -25.56 -20.01 13.13
CA TYR A 186 -24.77 -20.61 12.05
C TYR A 186 -25.41 -21.90 11.56
N GLN A 187 -25.58 -22.02 10.24
CA GLN A 187 -25.97 -23.26 9.57
C GLN A 187 -24.87 -23.68 8.60
N ASN A 188 -24.45 -22.74 7.75
CA ASN A 188 -23.34 -22.91 6.83
C ASN A 188 -22.60 -21.58 6.64
N GLU A 189 -21.50 -21.52 5.90
CA GLU A 189 -20.61 -20.35 5.92
C GLU A 189 -21.30 -19.04 5.52
N THR A 190 -22.21 -19.11 4.54
CA THR A 190 -23.02 -17.97 4.07
C THR A 190 -24.51 -18.12 4.38
N VAL A 191 -24.91 -19.13 5.17
CA VAL A 191 -26.31 -19.38 5.52
C VAL A 191 -26.49 -19.32 7.03
N TRP A 192 -27.33 -18.40 7.46
CA TRP A 192 -27.55 -18.06 8.85
C TRP A 192 -29.05 -17.88 9.10
N ASN A 193 -29.59 -18.54 10.13
CA ASN A 193 -31.00 -18.47 10.47
C ASN A 193 -31.22 -17.59 11.70
N LEU A 194 -32.39 -16.96 11.81
CA LEU A 194 -32.73 -16.21 13.01
C LEU A 194 -32.72 -17.14 14.23
N GLY A 195 -32.03 -16.73 15.28
CA GLY A 195 -32.17 -17.35 16.59
C GLY A 195 -33.48 -16.93 17.28
N SER A 196 -33.78 -17.56 18.41
CA SER A 196 -34.94 -17.26 19.26
C SER A 196 -34.76 -16.01 20.14
N GLY A 197 -33.65 -15.26 19.98
CA GLY A 197 -33.34 -14.06 20.75
C GLY A 197 -33.90 -12.77 20.14
N LEU A 198 -33.93 -11.70 20.94
CA LEU A 198 -34.21 -10.35 20.44
C LEU A 198 -33.13 -9.92 19.44
N MET A 199 -33.57 -9.42 18.28
CA MET A 199 -32.65 -8.83 17.31
C MET A 199 -32.08 -7.52 17.87
N SER A 200 -30.76 -7.33 17.70
CA SER A 200 -30.09 -6.07 18.01
C SER A 200 -30.73 -4.90 17.26
N ALA A 201 -30.65 -3.69 17.83
CA ALA A 201 -31.06 -2.44 17.19
C ALA A 201 -30.19 -2.06 15.97
N ASN A 202 -29.17 -2.86 15.66
CA ASN A 202 -28.32 -2.66 14.51
C ASN A 202 -29.11 -2.81 13.19
N PRO A 203 -29.16 -1.76 12.34
CA PRO A 203 -29.95 -1.78 11.12
C PRO A 203 -29.49 -2.85 10.12
N ASP A 204 -28.23 -3.29 10.19
CA ASP A 204 -27.70 -4.31 9.30
C ASP A 204 -28.32 -5.70 9.53
N CYS A 205 -28.89 -5.96 10.71
CA CYS A 205 -29.56 -7.23 11.01
C CYS A 205 -30.78 -7.48 10.12
N SER A 206 -31.45 -6.40 9.69
CA SER A 206 -32.59 -6.44 8.77
C SER A 206 -32.18 -6.50 7.29
N LYS A 207 -30.93 -6.14 6.98
CA LYS A 207 -30.40 -6.09 5.62
C LYS A 207 -29.74 -7.41 5.18
N TRP A 208 -29.43 -8.30 6.12
CA TRP A 208 -28.86 -9.61 5.83
C TRP A 208 -29.85 -10.49 5.03
N SER A 209 -29.33 -11.24 4.06
CA SER A 209 -30.09 -12.23 3.29
C SER A 209 -29.23 -13.48 3.06
N ASN A 210 -29.85 -14.66 3.07
CA ASN A 210 -29.18 -15.92 2.70
C ASN A 210 -29.06 -16.11 1.18
N ASP A 211 -29.66 -15.23 0.38
CA ASP A 211 -29.47 -15.21 -1.07
C ASP A 211 -28.04 -14.77 -1.40
N GLN A 212 -27.33 -15.61 -2.15
CA GLN A 212 -25.94 -15.40 -2.54
C GLN A 212 -25.75 -14.15 -3.42
N GLY A 213 -26.80 -13.66 -4.08
CA GLY A 213 -26.79 -12.42 -4.84
C GLY A 213 -26.86 -11.15 -3.98
N PHE A 214 -27.31 -11.27 -2.72
CA PHE A 214 -27.61 -10.13 -1.85
C PHE A 214 -26.76 -10.11 -0.56
N LEU A 215 -26.60 -11.24 0.13
CA LEU A 215 -25.83 -11.40 1.39
C LEU A 215 -25.90 -10.14 2.28
N CYS A 216 -24.75 -9.67 2.81
CA CYS A 216 -24.65 -8.38 3.48
C CYS A 216 -24.09 -7.28 2.57
N TYR A 217 -24.22 -7.38 1.24
CA TYR A 217 -23.64 -6.39 0.31
C TYR A 217 -24.22 -4.97 0.47
N ARG A 218 -25.37 -4.83 1.15
CA ARG A 218 -26.00 -3.54 1.47
C ARG A 218 -25.78 -3.09 2.91
N CYS A 219 -25.10 -3.90 3.72
CA CYS A 219 -24.82 -3.60 5.12
C CYS A 219 -23.69 -2.59 5.27
N ASP A 220 -23.75 -1.80 6.34
CA ASP A 220 -22.68 -0.90 6.71
C ASP A 220 -21.47 -1.67 7.28
N SER A 221 -21.69 -2.86 7.85
CA SER A 221 -20.64 -3.83 8.18
C SER A 221 -19.83 -4.29 6.96
N CYS A 222 -20.45 -4.43 5.80
CA CYS A 222 -19.72 -4.79 4.57
C CYS A 222 -18.88 -3.62 4.07
N LYS A 223 -19.41 -2.39 4.09
CA LYS A 223 -18.63 -1.17 3.82
C LYS A 223 -17.43 -1.05 4.74
N ALA A 224 -17.64 -1.29 6.04
CA ALA A 224 -16.61 -1.26 7.05
C ALA A 224 -15.55 -2.37 6.84
N GLY A 225 -15.97 -3.59 6.44
CA GLY A 225 -15.07 -4.70 6.13
C GLY A 225 -14.21 -4.45 4.88
N VAL A 226 -14.79 -3.81 3.85
CA VAL A 226 -14.04 -3.32 2.68
C VAL A 226 -13.04 -2.26 3.13
N LEU A 227 -13.50 -1.23 3.85
CA LEU A 227 -12.65 -0.15 4.36
C LEU A 227 -11.45 -0.66 5.16
N ALA A 228 -11.66 -1.64 6.04
CA ALA A 228 -10.60 -2.31 6.78
C ALA A 228 -9.56 -2.99 5.86
N SER A 229 -10.03 -3.64 4.79
CA SER A 229 -9.18 -4.31 3.80
C SER A 229 -8.32 -3.29 3.05
N LEU A 230 -8.91 -2.15 2.68
CA LEU A 230 -8.22 -1.06 2.02
C LEU A 230 -7.12 -0.52 2.94
N LYS A 231 -7.45 -0.22 4.20
CA LYS A 231 -6.49 0.29 5.19
C LYS A 231 -5.33 -0.67 5.42
N LYS A 232 -5.61 -1.97 5.54
CA LYS A 232 -4.57 -3.01 5.67
C LYS A 232 -3.63 -3.01 4.47
N SER A 233 -4.17 -2.87 3.27
CA SER A 233 -3.38 -2.82 2.03
C SER A 233 -2.55 -1.53 1.95
N TRP A 234 -3.15 -0.38 2.27
CA TRP A 234 -2.46 0.92 2.29
C TRP A 234 -1.32 0.97 3.30
N ARG A 235 -1.50 0.38 4.49
CA ARG A 235 -0.42 0.27 5.48
C ARG A 235 0.75 -0.57 4.96
N LYS A 236 0.48 -1.71 4.30
CA LYS A 236 1.54 -2.51 3.66
C LYS A 236 2.29 -1.73 2.60
N VAL A 237 1.55 -1.02 1.74
CA VAL A 237 2.12 -0.19 0.68
C VAL A 237 2.96 0.95 1.27
N SER A 238 2.47 1.62 2.32
CA SER A 238 3.20 2.69 3.01
C SER A 238 4.52 2.18 3.61
N VAL A 239 4.52 0.98 4.21
CA VAL A 239 5.76 0.37 4.74
C VAL A 239 6.78 0.12 3.62
N ILE A 240 6.34 -0.45 2.49
CA ILE A 240 7.22 -0.64 1.33
C ILE A 240 7.76 0.71 0.83
N ASN A 241 6.89 1.74 0.78
CA ASN A 241 7.27 3.07 0.33
C ASN A 241 8.31 3.74 1.25
N ILE A 242 8.22 3.53 2.57
CA ILE A 242 9.23 4.02 3.53
C ILE A 242 10.61 3.43 3.21
N VAL A 243 10.69 2.14 2.91
CA VAL A 243 11.95 1.49 2.55
C VAL A 243 12.54 2.08 1.26
N VAL A 244 11.70 2.27 0.23
CA VAL A 244 12.11 2.90 -1.03
C VAL A 244 12.59 4.33 -0.81
N MET A 245 11.88 5.10 0.00
CA MET A 245 12.25 6.48 0.34
C MET A 245 13.62 6.57 1.00
N ILE A 246 13.95 5.68 1.95
CA ILE A 246 15.27 5.64 2.59
C ILE A 246 16.37 5.42 1.55
N ILE A 247 16.18 4.46 0.63
CA ILE A 247 17.13 4.20 -0.46
C ILE A 247 17.30 5.43 -1.35
N LEU A 248 16.20 6.10 -1.71
CA LEU A 248 16.25 7.31 -2.53
C LEU A 248 17.01 8.46 -1.85
N VAL A 249 16.83 8.64 -0.54
CA VAL A 249 17.58 9.66 0.22
C VAL A 249 19.08 9.37 0.22
N ILE A 250 19.49 8.11 0.36
CA ILE A 250 20.91 7.73 0.28
C ILE A 250 21.47 8.03 -1.13
N VAL A 251 20.75 7.64 -2.17
CA VAL A 251 21.15 7.90 -3.56
C VAL A 251 21.20 9.41 -3.84
N TYR A 252 20.27 10.19 -3.29
CA TYR A 252 20.26 11.65 -3.39
C TYR A 252 21.52 12.28 -2.78
N ILE A 253 21.92 11.83 -1.58
CA ILE A 253 23.13 12.33 -0.91
C ILE A 253 24.38 12.02 -1.76
N ILE A 254 24.48 10.80 -2.30
CA ILE A 254 25.60 10.39 -3.16
C ILE A 254 25.64 11.22 -4.45
N ALA A 255 24.49 11.41 -5.08
CA ALA A 255 24.38 12.22 -6.29
C ALA A 255 24.72 13.70 -6.04
N TYR A 256 24.27 14.25 -4.92
CA TYR A 256 24.60 15.60 -4.52
C TYR A 256 26.09 15.77 -4.24
N ALA A 257 26.73 14.80 -3.59
CA ALA A 257 28.17 14.79 -3.39
C ALA A 257 28.94 14.72 -4.73
N ALA A 258 28.50 13.89 -5.66
CA ALA A 258 29.09 13.80 -7.01
C ALA A 258 28.94 15.11 -7.79
N TYR A 259 27.75 15.73 -7.75
CA TYR A 259 27.49 17.03 -8.36
C TYR A 259 28.36 18.13 -7.77
N ARG A 260 28.49 18.18 -6.43
CA ARG A 260 29.36 19.15 -5.74
C ARG A 260 30.81 18.98 -6.15
N ASN A 261 31.27 17.74 -6.30
CA ASN A 261 32.65 17.46 -6.69
C ASN A 261 32.93 17.90 -8.14
N ASN A 262 32.03 17.62 -9.08
CA ASN A 262 32.17 18.11 -10.46
C ASN A 262 32.13 19.64 -10.54
N LYS A 263 31.25 20.30 -9.77
CA LYS A 263 31.20 21.76 -9.73
C LYS A 263 32.49 22.39 -9.20
N ARG A 264 33.17 21.73 -8.24
CA ARG A 264 34.48 22.19 -7.75
C ARG A 264 35.57 22.08 -8.82
N MET A 265 35.55 21.01 -9.62
CA MET A 265 36.49 20.83 -10.73
C MET A 265 36.30 21.87 -11.85
N ASP A 266 35.05 22.22 -12.17
CA ASP A 266 34.76 23.25 -13.19
C ASP A 266 35.08 24.68 -12.72
N ASN A 267 35.20 24.92 -11.41
CA ASN A 267 35.43 26.23 -10.83
C ASN A 267 36.91 26.56 -10.55
N ASP A 268 37.86 25.67 -10.93
CA ASP A 268 39.31 25.83 -10.66
C ASP A 268 39.65 26.25 -9.21
N GLU A 269 38.87 25.80 -8.21
CA GLU A 269 39.26 26.00 -6.81
C GLU A 269 40.46 25.10 -6.51
N PRO A 270 41.63 25.65 -6.10
CA PRO A 270 42.81 24.84 -5.85
C PRO A 270 42.47 23.83 -4.75
N TYR A 271 42.70 22.54 -5.06
CA TYR A 271 42.79 21.48 -4.06
C TYR A 271 43.62 22.03 -2.92
N GLY A 272 43.01 22.18 -1.74
CA GLY A 272 43.69 22.76 -0.58
C GLY A 272 45.09 22.17 -0.48
N GLU A 273 46.09 22.99 -0.76
CA GLU A 273 47.49 22.57 -0.70
C GLU A 273 47.69 21.98 0.69
N ALA A 274 48.12 20.71 0.72
CA ALA A 274 48.70 20.17 1.93
C ALA A 274 49.90 21.08 2.25
N ARG A 275 49.70 22.00 3.20
CA ARG A 275 50.69 22.97 3.63
C ARG A 275 51.82 22.19 4.33
N MET A 276 52.75 21.65 3.55
CA MET A 276 54.00 21.12 4.07
C MET A 276 54.89 22.30 4.45
N THR A 277 54.82 22.73 5.70
CA THR A 277 55.89 23.54 6.29
C THR A 277 57.15 22.70 6.37
N LYS A 278 58.04 22.83 5.38
CA LYS A 278 59.44 22.43 5.54
C LYS A 278 60.06 23.40 6.56
N SER A 279 60.29 22.92 7.77
CA SER A 279 61.15 23.58 8.74
C SER A 279 62.57 23.60 8.17
N HIS A 280 63.04 24.78 7.75
CA HIS A 280 64.43 24.98 7.39
C HIS A 280 65.25 25.00 8.68
N PRO A 281 66.23 24.10 8.90
CA PRO A 281 67.14 24.24 10.02
C PRO A 281 68.04 25.45 9.74
N SER A 282 68.09 26.39 10.67
CA SER A 282 69.08 27.46 10.68
C SER A 282 70.44 26.84 10.98
N HIS A 283 71.40 27.01 10.07
CA HIS A 283 72.78 26.63 10.29
C HIS A 283 73.34 27.49 11.42
N PHE A 284 73.73 26.87 12.54
CA PHE A 284 74.57 27.52 13.54
C PHE A 284 75.94 27.79 12.91
N GLN A 285 76.43 29.01 13.00
CA GLN A 285 77.85 29.33 12.88
C GLN A 285 78.32 29.84 14.24
N LEU A 286 79.43 29.23 14.69
CA LEU A 286 80.15 29.51 15.94
C LEU A 286 80.58 30.97 16.07
#